data_AF-A0A9N9I8V9-F1
#
_entry.id   AF-A0A9N9I8V9-F1
#
_cell.length_a   1.000
_cell.length_b   1.000
_cell.length_c   1.000
_cell.angle_alpha   90.00
_cell.angle_beta   90.00
_cell.angle_gamma   90.00
#
_symmetry.space_group_name_H-M   'P 1'
#
loop_
_entity.id
_entity.type
_entity.pdbx_description
1 polymer ?
#
loop_
_entity_poly.entity_id
_entity_poly.type
_entity_poly.pdbx_seq_one_letter_code
_entity_poly.pdbx_strand_id
1 'polypeptide(L)'
;MDTIEFYSTRGTYGIFSNFYRFDVTIDDKIWPTTEHYFQAQKFPDQPEVQEKIRRLPSPGDAARAGRTQSGLRSDWEEVKDD
;
A
#
# COMPACT_ATOMS: atom_id res chain seq x y z
N MET A 1 -22.73 -12.01 17.71
CA MET A 1 -21.80 -11.09 17.06
C MET A 1 -21.92 -11.39 15.58
N ASP A 2 -22.35 -10.42 14.78
CA ASP A 2 -22.57 -10.65 13.35
C ASP A 2 -21.24 -10.50 12.61
N THR A 3 -20.90 -11.50 11.81
CA THR A 3 -19.66 -11.51 11.01
C THR A 3 -19.90 -10.75 9.70
N ILE A 4 -18.97 -9.87 9.33
CA ILE A 4 -18.96 -9.20 8.03
C ILE A 4 -17.88 -9.83 7.17
N GLU A 5 -18.29 -10.54 6.11
CA GLU A 5 -17.38 -11.05 5.08
C GLU A 5 -17.28 -10.05 3.93
N PHE A 6 -16.06 -9.65 3.56
CA PHE A 6 -15.80 -8.72 2.47
C PHE A 6 -14.59 -9.16 1.64
N TYR A 7 -14.64 -8.94 0.32
CA TYR A 7 -13.56 -9.32 -0.60
C TYR A 7 -13.44 -8.38 -1.82
N SER A 8 -14.13 -7.24 -1.80
CA SER A 8 -14.12 -6.30 -2.91
C SER A 8 -13.78 -4.91 -2.43
N THR A 9 -13.25 -4.07 -3.31
CA THR A 9 -13.17 -2.62 -3.12
C THR A 9 -14.48 -1.92 -3.47
N ARG A 10 -15.47 -2.66 -3.99
CA ARG A 10 -16.79 -2.15 -4.38
C ARG A 10 -17.83 -2.44 -3.31
N GLY A 11 -18.90 -1.64 -3.31
CA GLY A 11 -20.03 -1.81 -2.39
C GLY A 11 -19.74 -1.27 -0.98
N THR A 12 -20.68 -1.52 -0.07
CA THR A 12 -20.72 -0.94 1.28
C THR A 12 -19.46 -1.18 2.11
N TYR A 13 -18.85 -2.36 1.96
CA TYR A 13 -17.67 -2.77 2.72
C TYR A 13 -16.36 -2.62 1.94
N GLY A 14 -16.41 -1.96 0.78
CA GLY A 14 -15.24 -1.71 -0.06
C GLY A 14 -14.11 -0.97 0.67
N ILE A 15 -14.49 -0.08 1.58
CA ILE A 15 -13.59 0.73 2.41
C ILE A 15 -12.66 -0.10 3.30
N PHE A 16 -13.01 -1.35 3.60
CA PHE A 16 -12.17 -2.23 4.42
C PHE A 16 -11.04 -2.89 3.62
N SER A 17 -10.99 -2.73 2.30
CA SER A 17 -9.86 -3.19 1.50
C SER A 17 -8.74 -2.15 1.46
N ASN A 18 -7.49 -2.59 1.59
CA ASN A 18 -6.29 -1.79 1.35
C ASN A 18 -6.16 -1.27 -0.10
N PHE A 19 -6.93 -1.83 -1.04
CA PHE A 19 -7.02 -1.37 -2.43
C PHE A 19 -8.12 -0.31 -2.63
N TYR A 20 -8.87 0.04 -1.58
CA TYR A 20 -9.85 1.12 -1.64
C TYR A 20 -9.13 2.46 -1.83
N ARG A 21 -9.63 3.27 -2.76
CA ARG A 21 -9.10 4.62 -3.02
C ARG A 21 -9.62 5.59 -1.99
N PHE A 22 -8.74 5.93 -1.06
CA PHE A 22 -8.97 6.95 -0.07
C PHE A 22 -7.61 7.56 0.29
N ASP A 23 -7.51 8.87 0.12
CA ASP A 23 -6.27 9.59 0.37
C ASP A 23 -5.95 9.54 1.87
N VAL A 24 -4.76 9.04 2.20
CA VAL A 24 -4.24 9.01 3.57
C VAL A 24 -3.03 9.92 3.65
N THR A 25 -2.97 10.78 4.67
CA THR A 25 -1.81 11.66 4.91
C THR A 25 -0.90 11.03 5.96
N ILE A 26 0.34 10.70 5.58
CA ILE A 26 1.37 10.12 6.44
C ILE A 26 2.70 10.79 6.08
N ASP A 27 3.46 11.24 7.08
CA ASP A 27 4.75 11.93 6.91
C ASP A 27 4.67 13.11 5.92
N ASP A 28 3.65 13.97 6.09
CA ASP A 28 3.34 15.12 5.24
C ASP A 28 3.14 14.79 3.74
N LYS A 29 2.93 13.51 3.41
CA LYS A 29 2.66 13.03 2.06
C LYS A 29 1.26 12.45 1.97
N ILE A 30 0.60 12.73 0.84
CA ILE A 30 -0.68 12.13 0.48
C ILE A 30 -0.42 10.82 -0.28
N TRP A 31 -1.05 9.74 0.19
CA TRP A 31 -0.99 8.40 -0.37
C TRP A 31 -2.36 8.01 -0.91
N PRO A 32 -2.49 7.61 -2.20
CA PRO A 32 -3.80 7.34 -2.81
C PRO A 32 -4.56 6.15 -2.20
N THR A 33 -3.83 5.21 -1.61
CA THR A 33 -4.36 4.08 -0.84
C THR A 33 -3.33 3.66 0.22
N THR A 34 -3.74 2.90 1.22
CA THR A 34 -2.81 2.27 2.17
C THR A 34 -1.85 1.28 1.47
N GLU A 35 -2.28 0.61 0.40
CA GLU A 35 -1.39 -0.22 -0.43
C GLU A 35 -0.21 0.55 -1.03
N HIS A 36 -0.39 1.82 -1.42
CA HIS A 36 0.73 2.63 -1.94
C HIS A 36 1.78 2.86 -0.86
N TYR A 37 1.35 3.19 0.36
CA TYR A 37 2.24 3.37 1.49
C TYR A 37 2.97 2.07 1.82
N PHE A 38 2.22 0.97 1.97
CA PHE A 38 2.77 -0.34 2.30
C PHE A 38 3.85 -0.80 1.31
N GLN A 39 3.60 -0.67 0.01
CA GLN A 39 4.58 -1.06 -1.01
C GLN A 39 5.79 -0.12 -1.07
N ALA A 40 5.64 1.16 -0.71
CA ALA A 40 6.76 2.10 -0.63
C ALA A 40 7.67 1.82 0.58
N GLN A 41 7.11 1.51 1.74
CA GLN A 41 7.86 1.27 2.98
C GLN A 41 8.76 0.03 2.96
N LYS A 42 8.63 -0.79 1.92
CA LYS A 42 9.58 -1.86 1.57
C LYS A 42 10.97 -1.36 1.23
N PHE A 43 11.12 -0.10 0.80
CA PHE A 43 12.35 0.45 0.25
C PHE A 43 12.79 1.72 1.00
N PRO A 44 13.15 1.63 2.30
CA PRO A 44 13.48 2.79 3.13
C PRO A 44 14.67 3.60 2.61
N ASP A 45 15.66 2.92 2.00
CA ASP A 45 16.89 3.56 1.48
C ASP A 45 16.76 4.04 0.02
N GLN A 46 15.58 3.92 -0.60
CA GLN A 46 15.33 4.30 -2.00
C GLN A 46 14.17 5.30 -2.09
N PRO A 47 14.36 6.57 -1.68
CA PRO A 47 13.29 7.58 -1.65
C PRO A 47 12.67 7.84 -3.03
N GLU A 48 13.43 7.71 -4.10
CA GLU A 48 12.96 7.81 -5.49
C GLU A 48 11.99 6.69 -5.87
N VAL A 49 12.21 5.48 -5.34
CA VAL A 49 11.32 4.34 -5.51
C VAL A 49 10.03 4.55 -4.73
N GLN A 50 10.12 5.02 -3.49
CA GLN A 50 8.94 5.35 -2.68
C GLN A 50 8.05 6.37 -3.39
N GLU A 51 8.65 7.45 -3.90
CA GLU A 51 7.94 8.51 -4.60
C GLU A 51 7.34 8.03 -5.93
N LYS A 52 8.06 7.16 -6.66
CA LYS A 52 7.52 6.49 -7.85
C LYS A 52 6.29 5.67 -7.49
N ILE A 53 6.37 4.84 -6.45
CA ILE A 53 5.25 4.00 -6.00
C ILE A 53 4.06 4.86 -5.59
N ARG A 54 4.28 5.92 -4.79
CA ARG A 54 3.24 6.84 -4.32
C ARG A 54 2.45 7.48 -5.46
N ARG A 55 3.10 7.79 -6.57
CA ARG A 55 2.51 8.45 -7.75
C ARG A 55 1.87 7.51 -8.76
N LEU A 56 1.91 6.19 -8.53
CA LEU A 56 1.31 5.24 -9.46
C LEU A 56 -0.22 5.43 -9.53
N PRO A 57 -0.81 5.19 -10.71
CA PRO A 57 -2.20 5.54 -10.91
C PRO A 57 -3.14 4.59 -10.18
N SER A 58 -2.73 3.38 -9.79
CA SER A 58 -3.60 2.40 -9.14
C SER A 58 -2.89 1.58 -8.04
N PRO A 59 -3.62 1.09 -7.02
CA PRO A 59 -3.05 0.20 -6.01
C PRO A 59 -2.50 -1.10 -6.60
N GLY A 60 -3.07 -1.59 -7.70
CA GLY A 60 -2.53 -2.74 -8.43
C GLY A 60 -1.16 -2.46 -9.06
N ASP A 61 -0.95 -1.24 -9.56
CA ASP A 61 0.36 -0.82 -10.06
C ASP A 61 1.37 -0.69 -8.91
N ALA A 62 0.97 -0.11 -7.78
CA ALA A 62 1.80 -0.04 -6.57
C ALA A 62 2.21 -1.44 -6.09
N ALA A 63 1.25 -2.36 -5.98
CA ALA A 63 1.48 -3.76 -5.61
C ALA A 63 2.46 -4.46 -6.57
N ARG A 64 2.28 -4.26 -7.89
CA ARG A 64 3.18 -4.82 -8.89
C ARG A 64 4.58 -4.24 -8.76
N ALA A 65 4.71 -2.92 -8.68
CA ALA A 65 6.00 -2.24 -8.57
C ALA A 65 6.77 -2.72 -7.33
N GLY A 66 6.12 -2.74 -6.16
CA GLY A 66 6.77 -3.18 -4.91
C GLY A 66 7.10 -4.68 -4.84
N ARG A 67 6.54 -5.52 -5.72
CA ARG A 67 6.95 -6.93 -5.87
C ARG A 67 8.12 -7.12 -6.83
N THR A 68 8.24 -6.27 -7.84
CA THR A 68 9.28 -6.40 -8.89
C THR A 68 10.54 -5.60 -8.61
N GLN A 69 10.46 -4.63 -7.70
CA GLN A 69 11.57 -3.75 -7.37
C GLN A 69 12.61 -4.47 -6.49
N SER A 70 13.89 -4.20 -6.74
CA SER A 70 15.00 -4.72 -5.94
C SER A 70 15.31 -3.83 -4.72
N GLY A 71 16.07 -4.36 -3.77
CA GLY A 71 16.47 -3.63 -2.57
C GLY A 71 15.36 -3.53 -1.52
N LEU A 72 14.54 -4.58 -1.42
CA LEU A 72 13.65 -4.80 -0.27
C LEU A 72 14.47 -4.73 1.03
N ARG A 73 13.98 -4.00 2.02
CA ARG A 73 14.59 -3.97 3.35
C ARG A 73 14.73 -5.36 3.94
N SER A 74 15.86 -5.64 4.58
CA SER A 74 16.23 -6.97 5.06
C SER A 74 15.32 -7.52 6.15
N ASP A 75 14.74 -6.62 6.94
CA ASP A 75 13.84 -6.91 8.07
C ASP A 75 12.36 -6.88 7.67
N TRP A 76 12.03 -6.83 6.37
CA TRP A 76 10.65 -6.65 5.91
C TRP A 76 9.66 -7.66 6.52
N GLU A 77 10.05 -8.93 6.57
CA GLU A 77 9.21 -10.00 7.11
C GLU A 77 9.05 -9.94 8.63
N GLU A 78 9.95 -9.24 9.33
CA GLU A 78 9.90 -9.06 10.79
C GLU A 78 9.10 -7.82 11.19
N VAL A 79 9.12 -6.76 10.37
CA VAL A 79 8.49 -5.47 10.68
C VAL A 79 7.12 -5.29 10.04
N LYS A 80 6.72 -6.14 9.09
CA LYS A 80 5.36 -6.13 8.56
C LYS A 80 4.43 -6.73 9.62
N ASP A 81 3.28 -6.09 9.83
CA ASP A 81 2.21 -6.67 10.63
C ASP A 81 1.36 -7.63 9.77
N ASP A 82 0.98 -8.77 10.36
CA ASP A 82 0.11 -9.79 9.74
C ASP A 82 -1.38 -9.43 9.85
#